data_AF-A0A958KYH9-F1
#
_entry.id   AF-A0A958KYH9-F1
#
_cell.length_a   1.000
_cell.length_b   1.000
_cell.length_c   1.000
_cell.angle_alpha   90.00
_cell.angle_beta   90.00
_cell.angle_gamma   90.00
#
_symmetry.space_group_name_H-M   'P 1'
#
loop_
_entity.id
_entity.type
_entity.pdbx_description
1 polymer ?
#
loop_
_entity_poly.entity_id
_entity_poly.type
_entity_poly.pdbx_seq_one_letter_code
_entity_poly.pdbx_strand_id
1 'polypeptide(L)'
;KSDQLHWVDGDKVGLSVLGKGLFDIEVLDHLLKLNQFVSLYLPAGEDFFDFTNRQSSYVFLNLKVPGGMASDYTAFNQVLQQGIIDRLEKKPPAMAWIEPRLHYDGASLSLRCYRVYRWFILNGYEGVEYGKLRFFIRKDLMHHFPAWQSRSFSKEWVDRLKPSDIGKIPQAWGRSATVLSRFDSLNIEVAKSPGVLVMKQPIRGSDMDFLEIVLPDEIKGEYRLGIGWSDDGGSCSPNSFVWMKASAGRTLIVPMGIDPNWLRSSSISKICLIREDNEHFSGISALSVRGLHLVR
;
A
#
# COMPACT_ATOMS: atom_id res chain seq x y z
N LYS A 1 -10.47 -2.77 27.56
CA LYS A 1 -11.64 -3.20 26.76
C LYS A 1 -12.85 -3.00 27.64
N SER A 2 -13.87 -2.31 27.15
CA SER A 2 -15.10 -2.05 27.89
C SER A 2 -16.06 -3.20 27.59
N ASP A 3 -16.39 -4.02 28.59
CA ASP A 3 -17.32 -5.16 28.46
C ASP A 3 -18.79 -4.70 28.43
N GLN A 4 -19.09 -3.66 27.66
CA GLN A 4 -20.45 -3.13 27.54
C GLN A 4 -21.21 -3.88 26.46
N LEU A 5 -22.00 -4.85 26.90
CA LEU A 5 -22.94 -5.58 26.07
C LEU A 5 -24.28 -4.86 25.99
N HIS A 6 -24.83 -4.74 24.78
CA HIS A 6 -26.13 -4.12 24.53
C HIS A 6 -27.09 -5.11 23.88
N TRP A 7 -28.35 -5.12 24.33
CA TRP A 7 -29.40 -5.88 23.68
C TRP A 7 -29.82 -5.20 22.37
N VAL A 8 -29.79 -5.94 21.28
CA VAL A 8 -30.09 -5.46 19.92
C VAL A 8 -31.12 -6.36 19.27
N ASP A 9 -31.98 -5.74 18.46
CA ASP A 9 -32.87 -6.41 17.51
C ASP A 9 -32.44 -6.00 16.09
N GLY A 10 -31.85 -6.94 15.35
CA GLY A 10 -31.23 -6.71 14.05
C GLY A 10 -32.15 -6.04 13.03
N ASP A 11 -33.43 -6.42 13.02
CA ASP A 11 -34.43 -5.83 12.12
C ASP A 11 -34.63 -4.34 12.40
N LYS A 12 -34.54 -3.92 13.67
CA LYS A 12 -34.73 -2.52 14.08
C LYS A 12 -33.54 -1.62 13.72
N VAL A 13 -32.38 -2.21 13.46
CA VAL A 13 -31.14 -1.48 13.16
C VAL A 13 -30.66 -1.70 11.72
N GLY A 14 -31.48 -2.32 10.87
CA GLY A 14 -31.19 -2.55 9.46
C GLY A 14 -30.15 -3.65 9.20
N LEU A 15 -29.96 -4.57 10.15
CA LEU A 15 -29.06 -5.73 10.08
C LEU A 15 -29.81 -7.00 10.48
N SER A 16 -30.80 -7.41 9.69
CA SER A 16 -31.69 -8.55 10.03
C SER A 16 -30.93 -9.85 10.32
N VAL A 17 -29.83 -10.11 9.60
CA VAL A 17 -28.96 -11.29 9.79
C VAL A 17 -28.34 -11.36 11.19
N LEU A 18 -28.23 -10.22 11.89
CA LEU A 18 -27.73 -10.15 13.26
C LEU A 18 -28.66 -10.85 14.27
N GLY A 19 -29.95 -10.98 13.95
CA GLY A 19 -30.94 -11.57 14.85
C GLY A 19 -31.16 -10.72 16.11
N LYS A 20 -31.53 -11.37 17.22
CA LYS A 20 -31.77 -10.72 18.53
C LYS A 20 -30.78 -11.25 19.55
N GLY A 21 -30.09 -10.37 20.27
CA GLY A 21 -29.08 -10.80 21.24
C GLY A 21 -28.28 -9.66 21.89
N LEU A 22 -27.31 -10.05 22.72
CA LEU A 22 -26.34 -9.15 23.33
C LEU A 22 -25.09 -9.02 22.46
N PHE A 23 -24.67 -7.79 22.18
CA PHE A 23 -23.50 -7.49 21.35
C PHE A 23 -22.55 -6.53 22.06
N ASP A 24 -21.25 -6.72 21.85
CA ASP A 24 -20.24 -5.73 22.20
C ASP A 24 -20.49 -4.41 21.46
N ILE A 25 -20.48 -3.30 22.20
CA ILE A 25 -20.84 -1.99 21.66
C ILE A 25 -19.89 -1.50 20.56
N GLU A 26 -18.59 -1.83 20.63
CA GLU A 26 -17.62 -1.42 19.62
C GLU A 26 -17.82 -2.21 18.32
N VAL A 27 -18.10 -3.51 18.44
CA VAL A 27 -18.43 -4.36 17.28
C VAL A 27 -19.75 -3.91 16.64
N LEU A 28 -20.76 -3.60 17.44
CA LEU A 28 -22.06 -3.13 16.96
C LEU A 28 -21.94 -1.77 16.25
N ASP A 29 -21.32 -0.78 16.89
CA ASP A 29 -21.09 0.55 16.29
C ASP A 29 -20.35 0.45 14.96
N HIS A 30 -19.37 -0.45 14.90
CA HIS A 30 -18.62 -0.72 13.68
C HIS A 30 -19.50 -1.27 12.55
N LEU A 31 -20.31 -2.30 12.81
CA LEU A 31 -21.21 -2.89 11.81
C LEU A 31 -22.28 -1.91 11.34
N LEU A 32 -22.85 -1.12 12.25
CA LEU A 32 -23.86 -0.12 11.92
C LEU A 32 -23.31 0.98 11.02
N LYS A 33 -22.13 1.50 11.32
CA LYS A 33 -21.45 2.50 10.47
C LYS A 33 -21.09 1.95 9.11
N LEU A 34 -20.63 0.70 9.04
CA LEU A 34 -20.34 0.04 7.78
C LEU A 34 -21.62 -0.15 6.96
N ASN A 35 -22.70 -0.60 7.59
CA ASN A 35 -24.01 -0.78 6.95
C ASN A 35 -24.55 0.55 6.40
N GLN A 36 -24.46 1.61 7.19
CA GLN A 36 -24.87 2.94 6.76
C GLN A 36 -24.07 3.40 5.54
N PHE A 37 -22.73 3.27 5.57
CA PHE A 37 -21.88 3.65 4.45
C PHE A 37 -22.20 2.86 3.19
N VAL A 38 -22.28 1.53 3.31
CA VAL A 38 -22.59 0.64 2.18
C VAL A 38 -23.98 0.95 1.61
N SER A 39 -24.99 1.14 2.47
CA SER A 39 -26.36 1.44 2.02
C SER A 39 -26.47 2.78 1.29
N LEU A 40 -25.64 3.76 1.66
CA LEU A 40 -25.64 5.08 1.03
C LEU A 40 -24.85 5.13 -0.28
N TYR A 41 -23.76 4.38 -0.38
CA TYR A 41 -22.75 4.62 -1.42
C TYR A 41 -22.43 3.39 -2.30
N LEU A 42 -22.82 2.17 -1.92
CA LEU A 42 -22.63 1.00 -2.78
C LEU A 42 -23.75 0.93 -3.82
N PRO A 43 -23.45 1.01 -5.13
CA PRO A 43 -24.49 0.91 -6.15
C PRO A 43 -25.20 -0.43 -6.11
N ALA A 44 -26.47 -0.46 -6.55
CA ALA A 44 -27.24 -1.70 -6.57
C ALA A 44 -26.58 -2.77 -7.47
N GLY A 45 -26.40 -3.97 -6.94
CA GLY A 45 -25.78 -5.10 -7.64
C GLY A 45 -24.24 -5.08 -7.69
N GLU A 46 -23.61 -4.04 -7.13
CA GLU A 46 -22.17 -3.98 -6.91
C GLU A 46 -21.80 -4.60 -5.55
N ASP A 47 -20.52 -4.96 -5.43
CA ASP A 47 -19.91 -5.49 -4.20
C ASP A 47 -18.70 -4.62 -3.83
N PHE A 48 -18.20 -4.75 -2.60
CA PHE A 48 -16.93 -4.13 -2.18
C PHE A 48 -15.87 -5.17 -1.86
N PHE A 49 -14.61 -4.89 -2.17
CA PHE A 49 -13.47 -5.74 -1.80
C PHE A 49 -13.02 -5.49 -0.35
N ASP A 50 -12.60 -6.51 0.40
CA ASP A 50 -12.22 -6.39 1.82
C ASP A 50 -10.71 -6.57 2.02
N PHE A 51 -10.02 -5.55 2.53
CA PHE A 51 -8.62 -5.62 2.98
C PHE A 51 -8.48 -5.76 4.50
N THR A 52 -9.58 -5.90 5.24
CA THR A 52 -9.59 -5.72 6.70
C THR A 52 -9.54 -7.01 7.50
N ASN A 53 -9.62 -8.15 6.83
CA ASN A 53 -9.82 -9.49 7.42
C ASN A 53 -11.10 -9.61 8.23
N ARG A 54 -12.15 -8.90 7.82
CA ARG A 54 -13.47 -8.91 8.48
C ARG A 54 -14.52 -9.44 7.52
N GLN A 55 -14.24 -10.59 6.90
CA GLN A 55 -15.15 -11.20 5.92
C GLN A 55 -16.51 -11.58 6.52
N SER A 56 -16.63 -11.72 7.84
CA SER A 56 -17.94 -11.89 8.48
C SER A 56 -18.88 -10.71 8.24
N SER A 57 -18.36 -9.50 7.94
CA SER A 57 -19.17 -8.34 7.58
C SER A 57 -20.03 -8.60 6.35
N TYR A 58 -19.59 -9.39 5.36
CA TYR A 58 -20.43 -9.72 4.21
C TYR A 58 -21.70 -10.47 4.61
N VAL A 59 -21.61 -11.37 5.60
CA VAL A 59 -22.77 -12.11 6.12
C VAL A 59 -23.74 -11.15 6.79
N PHE A 60 -23.25 -10.28 7.67
CA PHE A 60 -24.11 -9.34 8.40
C PHE A 60 -24.76 -8.29 7.49
N LEU A 61 -24.09 -7.91 6.42
CA LEU A 61 -24.59 -6.96 5.43
C LEU A 61 -25.41 -7.62 4.31
N ASN A 62 -25.57 -8.95 4.35
CA ASN A 62 -26.22 -9.73 3.30
C ASN A 62 -25.64 -9.49 1.89
N LEU A 63 -24.31 -9.40 1.82
CA LEU A 63 -23.55 -9.19 0.59
C LEU A 63 -22.79 -10.44 0.17
N LYS A 64 -22.43 -10.51 -1.12
CA LYS A 64 -21.57 -11.58 -1.65
C LYS A 64 -20.10 -11.17 -1.48
N VAL A 65 -19.23 -12.13 -1.16
CA VAL A 65 -17.79 -11.90 -1.14
C VAL A 65 -17.29 -11.79 -2.59
N PRO A 66 -16.76 -10.63 -3.03
CA PRO A 66 -16.24 -10.53 -4.39
C PRO A 66 -14.99 -11.38 -4.51
N GLY A 67 -15.00 -12.29 -5.48
CA GLY A 67 -13.82 -13.03 -5.85
C GLY A 67 -13.29 -14.01 -4.79
N GLY A 68 -14.15 -14.59 -3.94
CA GLY A 68 -13.91 -15.79 -3.12
C GLY A 68 -12.97 -15.63 -1.91
N MET A 69 -11.89 -14.87 -2.02
CA MET A 69 -10.99 -14.50 -0.91
C MET A 69 -10.78 -12.99 -0.95
N ALA A 70 -11.39 -12.29 0.00
CA ALA A 70 -11.29 -10.84 0.15
C ALA A 70 -10.63 -10.54 1.50
N SER A 71 -9.29 -10.69 1.58
CA SER A 71 -8.52 -10.33 2.77
C SER A 71 -7.03 -10.21 2.42
N ASP A 72 -6.32 -9.27 3.06
CA ASP A 72 -4.88 -9.12 2.85
C ASP A 72 -4.08 -10.30 3.45
N TYR A 73 -4.53 -10.93 4.54
CA TYR A 73 -3.86 -12.11 5.12
C TYR A 73 -3.99 -13.38 4.26
N THR A 74 -5.09 -13.54 3.54
CA THR A 74 -5.31 -14.71 2.68
C THR A 74 -4.58 -14.60 1.35
N ALA A 75 -4.24 -13.38 0.93
CA ALA A 75 -3.52 -13.08 -0.30
C ALA A 75 -1.99 -13.08 -0.11
N PHE A 76 -1.42 -14.06 0.59
CA PHE A 76 -0.02 -14.03 1.04
C PHE A 76 1.02 -14.42 -0.02
N ASN A 77 0.62 -14.99 -1.16
CA ASN A 77 1.55 -15.42 -2.21
C ASN A 77 1.13 -14.93 -3.60
N GLN A 78 2.07 -15.01 -4.54
CA GLN A 78 1.90 -14.53 -5.91
C GLN A 78 0.72 -15.18 -6.64
N VAL A 79 0.55 -16.50 -6.54
CA VAL A 79 -0.52 -17.23 -7.24
C VAL A 79 -1.89 -16.80 -6.75
N LEU A 80 -2.06 -16.65 -5.43
CA LEU A 80 -3.31 -16.19 -4.83
C LEU A 80 -3.62 -14.73 -5.20
N GLN A 81 -2.62 -13.84 -5.12
CA GLN A 81 -2.79 -12.45 -5.53
C GLN A 81 -3.11 -12.33 -7.02
N GLN A 82 -2.51 -13.15 -7.88
CA GLN A 82 -2.83 -13.16 -9.31
C GLN A 82 -4.26 -13.63 -9.56
N GLY A 83 -4.71 -14.70 -8.90
CA GLY A 83 -6.10 -15.16 -9.01
C GLY A 83 -7.12 -14.12 -8.50
N ILE A 84 -6.75 -13.27 -7.55
CA ILE A 84 -7.56 -12.12 -7.13
C ILE A 84 -7.58 -11.07 -8.24
N ILE A 85 -6.41 -10.69 -8.78
CA ILE A 85 -6.29 -9.70 -9.85
C ILE A 85 -7.10 -10.11 -11.09
N ASP A 86 -7.00 -11.36 -11.53
CA ASP A 86 -7.76 -11.86 -12.69
C ASP A 86 -9.28 -11.73 -12.50
N ARG A 87 -9.76 -11.74 -11.25
CA ARG A 87 -11.18 -11.53 -10.91
C ARG A 87 -11.51 -10.04 -10.87
N LEU A 88 -10.63 -9.23 -10.29
CA LEU A 88 -10.76 -7.77 -10.28
C LEU A 88 -10.77 -7.18 -11.70
N GLU A 89 -9.97 -7.72 -12.61
CA GLU A 89 -9.95 -7.29 -14.02
C GLU A 89 -11.25 -7.62 -14.77
N LYS A 90 -11.94 -8.71 -14.39
CA LYS A 90 -13.23 -9.10 -14.98
C LYS A 90 -14.41 -8.31 -14.41
N LYS A 91 -14.39 -8.04 -13.11
CA LYS A 91 -15.43 -7.26 -12.41
C LYS A 91 -14.77 -6.37 -11.35
N PRO A 92 -14.31 -5.16 -11.72
CA PRO A 92 -13.74 -4.20 -10.79
C PRO A 92 -14.77 -3.80 -9.72
N PRO A 93 -14.48 -3.95 -8.42
CA PRO A 93 -15.44 -3.62 -7.36
C PRO A 93 -15.69 -2.11 -7.30
N ALA A 94 -16.89 -1.70 -6.91
CA ALA A 94 -17.22 -0.27 -6.73
C ALA A 94 -16.32 0.40 -5.67
N MET A 95 -15.96 -0.36 -4.63
CA MET A 95 -15.10 0.12 -3.56
C MET A 95 -14.29 -1.02 -2.93
N ALA A 96 -13.24 -0.68 -2.18
CA ALA A 96 -12.53 -1.61 -1.32
C ALA A 96 -12.36 -1.03 0.08
N TRP A 97 -12.75 -1.80 1.08
CA TRP A 97 -12.68 -1.43 2.47
C TRP A 97 -11.27 -1.65 3.01
N ILE A 98 -10.62 -0.57 3.46
CA ILE A 98 -9.21 -0.55 3.87
C ILE A 98 -9.07 -0.52 5.38
N GLU A 99 -9.88 0.24 6.13
CA GLU A 99 -9.74 0.35 7.60
C GLU A 99 -11.08 0.49 8.30
N PRO A 100 -11.22 0.03 9.56
CA PRO A 100 -10.19 -0.58 10.42
C PRO A 100 -9.88 -2.05 10.11
N ARG A 101 -8.59 -2.43 10.10
CA ARG A 101 -8.13 -3.80 9.83
C ARG A 101 -7.80 -4.57 11.09
N LEU A 102 -8.04 -5.87 11.07
CA LEU A 102 -7.43 -6.80 12.02
C LEU A 102 -5.99 -7.08 11.56
N HIS A 103 -5.02 -6.46 12.23
CA HIS A 103 -3.59 -6.75 12.07
C HIS A 103 -3.06 -7.49 13.29
N TYR A 104 -2.29 -8.54 13.04
CA TYR A 104 -1.62 -9.35 14.06
C TYR A 104 -0.09 -9.18 14.06
N ASP A 105 0.48 -8.62 12.99
CA ASP A 105 1.94 -8.55 12.77
C ASP A 105 2.49 -7.13 12.50
N GLY A 106 1.60 -6.13 12.45
CA GLY A 106 1.96 -4.74 12.17
C GLY A 106 2.43 -4.43 10.74
N ALA A 107 2.35 -5.38 9.81
CA ALA A 107 2.73 -5.15 8.42
C ALA A 107 1.66 -4.34 7.67
N SER A 108 2.08 -3.30 6.95
CA SER A 108 1.21 -2.47 6.12
C SER A 108 0.57 -3.23 4.95
N LEU A 109 -0.57 -2.72 4.45
CA LEU A 109 -1.29 -3.28 3.28
C LEU A 109 -0.36 -3.45 2.08
N SER A 110 0.41 -2.40 1.80
CA SER A 110 1.33 -2.32 0.66
C SER A 110 2.43 -3.38 0.71
N LEU A 111 2.82 -3.88 1.88
CA LEU A 111 3.77 -5.00 2.00
C LEU A 111 3.09 -6.37 1.97
N ARG A 112 1.96 -6.54 2.67
CA ARG A 112 1.28 -7.83 2.81
C ARG A 112 0.63 -8.29 1.51
N CYS A 113 -0.07 -7.39 0.83
CA CYS A 113 -0.88 -7.68 -0.36
C CYS A 113 -0.44 -6.82 -1.55
N TYR A 114 0.88 -6.78 -1.78
CA TYR A 114 1.52 -5.83 -2.70
C TYR A 114 0.88 -5.74 -4.09
N ARG A 115 0.67 -6.87 -4.79
CA ARG A 115 0.17 -6.83 -6.18
C ARG A 115 -1.28 -6.36 -6.25
N VAL A 116 -2.12 -6.78 -5.31
CA VAL A 116 -3.53 -6.36 -5.26
C VAL A 116 -3.61 -4.89 -4.87
N TYR A 117 -2.87 -4.46 -3.85
CA TYR A 117 -2.72 -3.05 -3.48
C TYR A 117 -2.31 -2.19 -4.70
N ARG A 118 -1.23 -2.60 -5.39
CA ARG A 118 -0.74 -1.93 -6.59
C ARG A 118 -1.82 -1.84 -7.66
N TRP A 119 -2.60 -2.90 -7.88
CA TRP A 119 -3.71 -2.89 -8.83
C TRP A 119 -4.73 -1.79 -8.50
N PHE A 120 -5.13 -1.62 -7.23
CA PHE A 120 -6.05 -0.54 -6.84
C PHE A 120 -5.47 0.85 -7.11
N ILE A 121 -4.20 1.07 -6.77
CA ILE A 121 -3.54 2.37 -7.01
C ILE A 121 -3.47 2.70 -8.50
N LEU A 122 -3.14 1.72 -9.34
CA LEU A 122 -2.97 1.94 -10.79
C LEU A 122 -4.28 1.98 -11.57
N ASN A 123 -5.36 1.39 -11.05
CA ASN A 123 -6.70 1.47 -11.64
C ASN A 123 -7.49 2.71 -11.18
N GLY A 124 -6.80 3.70 -10.61
CA GLY A 124 -7.36 5.02 -10.33
C GLY A 124 -8.34 5.05 -9.16
N TYR A 125 -8.28 4.08 -8.25
CA TYR A 125 -9.09 4.15 -7.04
C TYR A 125 -8.62 5.27 -6.12
N GLU A 126 -9.58 5.92 -5.49
CA GLU A 126 -9.39 7.12 -4.69
C GLU A 126 -9.79 6.88 -3.23
N GLY A 127 -9.12 7.54 -2.30
CA GLY A 127 -9.31 7.42 -0.87
C GLY A 127 -10.46 8.25 -0.33
N VAL A 128 -11.40 7.58 0.35
CA VAL A 128 -12.51 8.22 1.06
C VAL A 128 -12.48 7.84 2.54
N GLU A 129 -12.72 8.83 3.40
CA GLU A 129 -12.91 8.63 4.84
C GLU A 129 -14.38 8.86 5.26
N TYR A 130 -14.92 7.94 6.05
CA TYR A 130 -16.23 8.04 6.67
C TYR A 130 -16.16 7.68 8.15
N GLY A 131 -16.03 8.69 9.00
CA GLY A 131 -15.73 8.49 10.42
C GLY A 131 -14.40 7.76 10.61
N LYS A 132 -14.45 6.54 11.17
CA LYS A 132 -13.25 5.68 11.33
C LYS A 132 -13.04 4.71 10.16
N LEU A 133 -13.98 4.65 9.22
CA LEU A 133 -13.88 3.78 8.05
C LEU A 133 -13.09 4.45 6.94
N ARG A 134 -12.32 3.66 6.20
CA ARG A 134 -11.57 4.13 5.02
C ARG A 134 -11.77 3.18 3.87
N PHE A 135 -11.95 3.75 2.68
CA PHE A 135 -12.19 3.00 1.46
C PHE A 135 -11.34 3.51 0.30
N PHE A 136 -10.98 2.60 -0.60
CA PHE A 136 -10.68 2.91 -1.99
C PHE A 136 -12.01 2.93 -2.74
N ILE A 137 -12.30 3.98 -3.49
CA ILE A 137 -13.52 4.15 -4.29
C ILE A 137 -13.14 4.22 -5.76
N ARG A 138 -13.88 3.53 -6.62
CA ARG A 138 -13.67 3.57 -8.06
C ARG A 138 -13.90 5.01 -8.58
N LYS A 139 -13.01 5.50 -9.45
CA LYS A 139 -12.97 6.93 -9.84
C LYS A 139 -14.30 7.47 -10.38
N ASP A 140 -15.01 6.66 -11.15
CA ASP A 140 -16.32 6.98 -11.71
C ASP A 140 -17.38 7.27 -10.64
N LEU A 141 -17.24 6.73 -9.43
CA LEU A 141 -18.19 6.92 -8.32
C LEU A 141 -17.84 8.12 -7.43
N MET A 142 -16.68 8.76 -7.61
CA MET A 142 -16.22 9.84 -6.74
C MET A 142 -17.16 11.06 -6.72
N HIS A 143 -17.93 11.27 -7.78
CA HIS A 143 -18.90 12.37 -7.85
C HIS A 143 -20.07 12.23 -6.86
N HIS A 144 -20.28 11.04 -6.28
CA HIS A 144 -21.28 10.81 -5.22
C HIS A 144 -20.79 11.21 -3.83
N PHE A 145 -19.50 11.51 -3.67
CA PHE A 145 -18.90 11.81 -2.37
C PHE A 145 -18.66 13.31 -2.23
N PRO A 146 -19.02 13.91 -1.08
CA PRO A 146 -18.64 15.29 -0.78
C PRO A 146 -17.12 15.47 -0.84
N ALA A 147 -16.65 16.58 -1.40
CA ALA A 147 -15.21 16.83 -1.58
C ALA A 147 -14.38 16.72 -0.29
N TRP A 148 -14.95 17.05 0.88
CA TRP A 148 -14.28 16.98 2.17
C TRP A 148 -14.03 15.54 2.67
N GLN A 149 -14.71 14.55 2.10
CA GLN A 149 -14.49 13.13 2.35
C GLN A 149 -13.39 12.53 1.47
N SER A 150 -13.06 13.19 0.34
CA SER A 150 -11.93 12.80 -0.49
C SER A 150 -10.64 13.18 0.22
N ARG A 151 -9.87 12.17 0.62
CA ARG A 151 -8.56 12.31 1.28
C ARG A 151 -7.46 11.60 0.50
N SER A 152 -7.79 11.13 -0.70
CA SER A 152 -6.90 10.45 -1.63
C SER A 152 -5.51 11.08 -1.61
N PHE A 153 -4.55 10.32 -1.10
CA PHE A 153 -3.13 10.65 -1.17
C PHE A 153 -2.74 11.96 -0.46
N SER A 154 -3.53 12.43 0.52
CA SER A 154 -3.00 13.33 1.54
C SER A 154 -1.85 12.64 2.28
N LYS A 155 -0.95 13.42 2.90
CA LYS A 155 0.19 12.87 3.64
C LYS A 155 -0.27 11.83 4.67
N GLU A 156 -1.32 12.15 5.43
CA GLU A 156 -1.88 11.29 6.47
C GLU A 156 -2.42 9.98 5.89
N TRP A 157 -2.96 10.02 4.67
CA TRP A 157 -3.51 8.86 4.02
C TRP A 157 -2.41 7.95 3.46
N VAL A 158 -1.40 8.54 2.83
CA VAL A 158 -0.20 7.82 2.36
C VAL A 158 0.51 7.13 3.52
N ASP A 159 0.72 7.83 4.64
CA ASP A 159 1.39 7.30 5.84
C ASP A 159 0.67 6.12 6.49
N ARG A 160 -0.61 5.88 6.17
CA ARG A 160 -1.38 4.70 6.61
C ARG A 160 -1.25 3.51 5.69
N LEU A 161 -1.04 3.76 4.39
CA LEU A 161 -0.91 2.72 3.37
C LEU A 161 0.51 2.16 3.30
N LYS A 162 1.51 3.02 3.49
CA LYS A 162 2.92 2.66 3.48
C LYS A 162 3.48 2.54 4.90
N PRO A 163 4.42 1.62 5.16
CA PRO A 163 5.19 1.62 6.38
C PRO A 163 6.21 2.78 6.33
N SER A 164 6.43 3.46 7.44
CA SER A 164 7.48 4.48 7.55
C SER A 164 8.89 3.88 7.54
N ASP A 165 9.01 2.63 8.02
CA ASP A 165 10.26 1.87 8.06
C ASP A 165 10.01 0.41 7.66
N ILE A 166 10.78 -0.10 6.69
CA ILE A 166 10.69 -1.49 6.20
C ILE A 166 11.78 -2.41 6.77
N GLY A 167 12.53 -1.93 7.76
CA GLY A 167 13.54 -2.68 8.49
C GLY A 167 14.58 -3.30 7.56
N LYS A 168 14.83 -4.60 7.74
CA LYS A 168 15.83 -5.36 6.96
C LYS A 168 15.25 -6.05 5.71
N ILE A 169 13.99 -5.78 5.35
CA ILE A 169 13.34 -6.41 4.19
C ILE A 169 14.19 -6.21 2.92
N PRO A 170 14.64 -4.99 2.56
CA PRO A 170 15.42 -4.79 1.34
C PRO A 170 16.75 -5.54 1.33
N GLN A 171 17.41 -5.63 2.48
CA GLN A 171 18.66 -6.36 2.62
C GLN A 171 18.44 -7.88 2.50
N ALA A 172 17.36 -8.40 3.08
CA ALA A 172 17.01 -9.82 2.99
C ALA A 172 16.71 -10.22 1.53
N TRP A 173 15.98 -9.39 0.80
CA TRP A 173 15.70 -9.62 -0.62
C TRP A 173 16.93 -9.45 -1.49
N GLY A 174 17.75 -8.42 -1.24
CA GLY A 174 19.00 -8.21 -1.99
C GLY A 174 20.01 -9.35 -1.84
N ARG A 175 20.06 -10.02 -0.68
CA ARG A 175 20.84 -11.27 -0.51
C ARG A 175 20.37 -12.41 -1.40
N SER A 176 19.12 -12.37 -1.84
CA SER A 176 18.50 -13.38 -2.71
C SER A 176 18.41 -12.91 -4.16
N ALA A 177 18.96 -11.74 -4.52
CA ALA A 177 18.81 -11.14 -5.85
C ALA A 177 19.19 -12.11 -6.99
N THR A 178 20.27 -12.88 -6.80
CA THR A 178 20.77 -13.82 -7.80
C THR A 178 19.88 -15.04 -8.04
N VAL A 179 18.95 -15.35 -7.12
CA VAL A 179 18.02 -16.47 -7.22
C VAL A 179 16.57 -16.03 -7.41
N LEU A 180 16.31 -14.72 -7.43
CA LEU A 180 14.98 -14.15 -7.63
C LEU A 180 14.70 -14.00 -9.13
N SER A 181 14.15 -15.04 -9.75
CA SER A 181 13.68 -15.03 -11.16
C SER A 181 12.35 -14.30 -11.36
N ARG A 182 12.05 -13.31 -10.52
CA ARG A 182 10.71 -12.68 -10.39
C ARG A 182 10.66 -11.26 -10.92
N PHE A 183 11.81 -10.74 -11.33
CA PHE A 183 11.98 -9.37 -11.73
C PHE A 183 12.52 -9.31 -13.15
N ASP A 184 11.89 -8.46 -13.97
CA ASP A 184 12.53 -7.93 -15.15
C ASP A 184 13.36 -6.72 -14.74
N SER A 185 14.57 -6.60 -15.28
CA SER A 185 15.46 -5.48 -14.99
C SER A 185 15.46 -4.48 -16.14
N LEU A 186 15.33 -3.20 -15.81
CA LEU A 186 15.62 -2.11 -16.72
C LEU A 186 16.84 -1.33 -16.22
N ASN A 187 17.83 -1.20 -17.10
CA ASN A 187 19.01 -0.41 -16.79
C ASN A 187 18.62 1.07 -16.75
N ILE A 188 18.92 1.71 -15.62
CA ILE A 188 18.68 3.13 -15.45
C ILE A 188 20.00 3.85 -15.61
N GLU A 189 20.10 4.70 -16.64
CA GLU A 189 21.25 5.57 -16.77
C GLU A 189 21.14 6.74 -15.80
N VAL A 190 22.10 6.84 -14.89
CA VAL A 190 22.13 7.89 -13.86
C VAL A 190 23.42 8.69 -13.91
N ALA A 191 23.30 10.02 -13.83
CA ALA A 191 24.39 10.88 -13.43
C ALA A 191 24.48 10.84 -11.90
N LYS A 192 25.66 10.47 -11.39
CA LYS A 192 25.90 10.30 -9.96
C LYS A 192 26.40 11.61 -9.37
N SER A 193 25.74 12.04 -8.30
CA SER A 193 26.19 13.07 -7.38
C SER A 193 26.13 12.50 -5.98
N PRO A 194 26.92 12.97 -5.01
CA PRO A 194 26.91 12.36 -3.68
C PRO A 194 25.52 12.41 -3.04
N GLY A 195 24.98 11.24 -2.69
CA GLY A 195 23.63 11.07 -2.16
C GLY A 195 22.47 11.33 -3.14
N VAL A 196 22.75 11.63 -4.41
CA VAL A 196 21.72 11.92 -5.42
C VAL A 196 22.01 11.23 -6.74
N LEU A 197 21.04 10.49 -7.23
CA LEU A 197 21.06 9.85 -8.53
C LEU A 197 20.12 10.60 -9.46
N VAL A 198 20.67 11.26 -10.46
CA VAL A 198 19.89 12.01 -11.45
C VAL A 198 19.68 11.12 -12.67
N MET A 199 18.42 10.82 -12.98
CA MET A 199 18.06 10.00 -14.13
C MET A 199 18.39 10.78 -15.41
N LYS A 200 19.07 10.15 -16.38
CA LYS A 200 19.27 10.77 -17.70
C LYS A 200 17.96 10.92 -18.47
N GLN A 201 17.03 10.01 -18.22
CA GLN A 201 15.66 10.06 -18.73
C GLN A 201 14.71 9.80 -17.55
N PRO A 202 13.65 10.61 -17.37
CA PRO A 202 12.67 10.37 -16.34
C PRO A 202 12.06 8.96 -16.47
N ILE A 203 11.81 8.33 -15.32
CA ILE A 203 11.16 7.02 -15.27
C ILE A 203 9.73 7.18 -14.73
N ARG A 204 8.86 6.26 -15.10
CA ARG A 204 7.53 6.14 -14.53
C ARG A 204 7.58 5.13 -13.39
N GLY A 205 7.11 5.50 -12.20
CA GLY A 205 7.19 4.62 -11.03
C GLY A 205 6.36 3.34 -11.16
N SER A 206 5.29 3.37 -11.97
CA SER A 206 4.49 2.17 -12.31
C SER A 206 5.21 1.18 -13.23
N ASP A 207 6.30 1.58 -13.89
CA ASP A 207 7.09 0.68 -14.72
C ASP A 207 8.27 0.10 -13.92
N MET A 208 8.57 0.68 -12.75
CA MET A 208 9.70 0.32 -11.90
C MET A 208 9.28 0.29 -10.44
N ASP A 209 8.66 -0.82 -10.03
CA ASP A 209 8.08 -0.87 -8.70
C ASP A 209 9.11 -1.20 -7.60
N PHE A 210 10.32 -1.56 -8.00
CA PHE A 210 11.44 -1.93 -7.15
C PHE A 210 12.74 -1.29 -7.65
N LEU A 211 13.65 -1.03 -6.72
CA LEU A 211 15.01 -0.58 -7.03
C LEU A 211 16.03 -1.56 -6.47
N GLU A 212 16.90 -2.07 -7.32
CA GLU A 212 18.13 -2.72 -6.89
C GLU A 212 19.19 -1.64 -6.66
N ILE A 213 19.75 -1.60 -5.45
CA ILE A 213 20.78 -0.63 -5.06
C ILE A 213 21.97 -1.40 -4.50
N VAL A 214 23.14 -1.23 -5.12
CA VAL A 214 24.39 -1.80 -4.61
C VAL A 214 25.10 -0.73 -3.80
N LEU A 215 25.28 -1.00 -2.51
CA LEU A 215 26.02 -0.14 -1.59
C LEU A 215 27.52 -0.46 -1.66
N PRO A 216 28.40 0.55 -1.60
CA PRO A 216 29.85 0.34 -1.58
C PRO A 216 30.30 -0.37 -0.31
N ASP A 217 31.48 -0.99 -0.39
CA ASP A 217 32.14 -1.68 0.72
C ASP A 217 32.74 -0.73 1.76
N GLU A 218 32.93 0.55 1.41
CA GLU A 218 33.64 1.54 2.23
C GLU A 218 32.87 1.95 3.49
N ILE A 219 31.55 1.73 3.51
CA ILE A 219 30.74 2.01 4.70
C ILE A 219 30.96 0.88 5.71
N LYS A 220 31.02 1.19 7.01
CA LYS A 220 31.13 0.16 8.05
C LYS A 220 29.89 0.19 8.94
N GLY A 221 29.41 -0.98 9.32
CA GLY A 221 28.31 -1.16 10.27
C GLY A 221 26.91 -1.19 9.65
N GLU A 222 25.92 -1.33 10.53
CA GLU A 222 24.50 -1.18 10.23
C GLU A 222 24.10 0.28 10.43
N TYR A 223 23.35 0.83 9.49
CA TYR A 223 22.84 2.20 9.55
C TYR A 223 21.43 2.27 8.98
N ARG A 224 20.74 3.38 9.27
CA ARG A 224 19.40 3.64 8.74
C ARG A 224 19.52 4.49 7.47
N LEU A 225 18.97 3.96 6.38
CA LEU A 225 18.97 4.56 5.05
C LEU A 225 17.55 5.00 4.72
N GLY A 226 17.40 6.26 4.33
CA GLY A 226 16.19 6.79 3.72
C GLY A 226 16.36 6.88 2.21
N ILE A 227 15.34 6.46 1.47
CA ILE A 227 15.26 6.68 0.02
C ILE A 227 14.05 7.54 -0.30
N GLY A 228 14.30 8.69 -0.93
CA GLY A 228 13.28 9.59 -1.44
C GLY A 228 13.46 9.80 -2.95
N TRP A 229 12.49 10.46 -3.58
CA TRP A 229 12.54 10.81 -4.99
C TRP A 229 11.97 12.21 -5.22
N SER A 230 12.19 12.72 -6.42
CA SER A 230 11.48 13.90 -6.90
C SER A 230 11.02 13.75 -8.34
N ASP A 231 9.84 14.30 -8.57
CA ASP A 231 9.29 14.50 -9.89
C ASP A 231 9.84 15.82 -10.45
N ASP A 232 10.17 15.85 -11.74
CA ASP A 232 10.47 17.09 -12.49
C ASP A 232 11.59 17.98 -11.93
N GLY A 233 12.67 17.39 -11.44
CA GLY A 233 13.89 18.10 -11.07
C GLY A 233 13.83 18.86 -9.74
N GLY A 234 12.72 18.78 -9.00
CA GLY A 234 12.59 19.35 -7.65
C GLY A 234 13.57 18.75 -6.63
N SER A 235 13.58 19.29 -5.41
CA SER A 235 14.30 18.67 -4.28
C SER A 235 13.54 17.45 -3.79
N CYS A 236 14.26 16.44 -3.31
CA CYS A 236 13.64 15.29 -2.67
C CYS A 236 13.00 15.74 -1.34
N SER A 237 11.70 15.50 -1.20
CA SER A 237 10.97 15.87 0.01
C SER A 237 11.16 14.83 1.11
N PRO A 238 11.46 15.23 2.37
CA PRO A 238 11.50 14.34 3.54
C PRO A 238 10.24 13.46 3.71
N ASN A 239 9.10 13.94 3.22
CA ASN A 239 7.82 13.21 3.30
C ASN A 239 7.72 12.04 2.30
N SER A 240 8.64 11.97 1.33
CA SER A 240 8.72 10.91 0.33
C SER A 240 9.71 9.81 0.70
N PHE A 241 10.27 9.83 1.92
CA PHE A 241 11.27 8.84 2.28
C PHE A 241 10.64 7.52 2.72
N VAL A 242 11.23 6.42 2.26
CA VAL A 242 11.06 5.08 2.81
C VAL A 242 12.35 4.75 3.58
N TRP A 243 12.22 4.53 4.89
CA TRP A 243 13.36 4.19 5.74
C TRP A 243 13.58 2.69 5.81
N MET A 244 14.84 2.29 5.92
CA MET A 244 15.25 0.89 6.04
C MET A 244 16.56 0.77 6.79
N LYS A 245 16.85 -0.45 7.25
CA LYS A 245 18.17 -0.82 7.75
C LYS A 245 19.03 -1.31 6.60
N ALA A 246 20.25 -0.79 6.52
CA ALA A 246 21.23 -1.13 5.51
C ALA A 246 22.56 -1.56 6.15
N SER A 247 23.34 -2.33 5.40
CA SER A 247 24.72 -2.67 5.75
C SER A 247 25.56 -2.57 4.49
N ALA A 248 26.81 -2.16 4.65
CA ALA A 248 27.73 -1.96 3.53
C ALA A 248 28.07 -3.22 2.74
N GLY A 249 28.49 -3.02 1.49
CA GLY A 249 28.85 -4.11 0.57
C GLY A 249 27.68 -5.04 0.23
N ARG A 250 26.44 -4.56 0.40
CA ARG A 250 25.24 -5.36 0.15
C ARG A 250 24.38 -4.73 -0.93
N THR A 251 23.81 -5.61 -1.74
CA THR A 251 22.67 -5.29 -2.58
C THR A 251 21.43 -5.14 -1.70
N LEU A 252 20.63 -4.12 -2.00
CA LEU A 252 19.29 -3.89 -1.47
C LEU A 252 18.30 -4.02 -2.62
N ILE A 253 17.16 -4.68 -2.39
CA ILE A 253 16.00 -4.61 -3.29
C ILE A 253 14.91 -3.85 -2.56
N VAL A 254 14.65 -2.61 -2.96
CA VAL A 254 13.75 -1.70 -2.26
C VAL A 254 12.40 -1.68 -2.99
N PRO A 255 11.27 -2.04 -2.33
CA PRO A 255 9.96 -2.01 -2.95
C PRO A 255 9.39 -0.59 -2.96
N MET A 256 9.84 0.24 -3.89
CA MET A 256 9.39 1.63 -3.97
C MET A 256 7.88 1.75 -4.19
N GLY A 257 7.27 0.79 -4.89
CA GLY A 257 5.84 0.74 -5.14
C GLY A 257 4.97 0.51 -3.89
N ILE A 258 5.54 0.37 -2.69
CA ILE A 258 4.74 0.45 -1.46
C ILE A 258 4.17 1.84 -1.24
N ASP A 259 4.84 2.87 -1.76
CA ASP A 259 4.36 4.24 -1.71
C ASP A 259 3.45 4.52 -2.92
N PRO A 260 2.20 4.94 -2.71
CA PRO A 260 1.29 5.24 -3.81
C PRO A 260 1.76 6.42 -4.66
N ASN A 261 2.51 7.38 -4.11
CA ASN A 261 3.05 8.52 -4.86
C ASN A 261 4.14 8.08 -5.84
N TRP A 262 4.93 7.05 -5.48
CA TRP A 262 5.86 6.45 -6.42
C TRP A 262 5.11 5.84 -7.60
N LEU A 263 4.14 4.95 -7.34
CA LEU A 263 3.38 4.24 -8.37
C LEU A 263 2.67 5.20 -9.35
N ARG A 264 2.20 6.34 -8.84
CA ARG A 264 1.49 7.37 -9.61
C ARG A 264 2.41 8.38 -10.31
N SER A 265 3.68 8.44 -9.96
CA SER A 265 4.60 9.36 -10.61
C SER A 265 4.85 8.95 -12.06
N SER A 266 4.70 9.94 -12.96
CA SER A 266 4.94 9.79 -14.39
C SER A 266 6.35 10.23 -14.82
N SER A 267 7.11 10.89 -13.94
CA SER A 267 8.33 11.62 -14.32
C SER A 267 9.32 11.70 -13.15
N ILE A 268 9.68 10.54 -12.60
CA ILE A 268 10.70 10.46 -11.56
C ILE A 268 12.05 10.77 -12.19
N SER A 269 12.67 11.85 -11.74
CA SER A 269 13.91 12.39 -12.33
C SER A 269 15.11 12.28 -11.39
N LYS A 270 14.87 12.14 -10.08
CA LYS A 270 15.92 12.01 -9.08
C LYS A 270 15.55 10.99 -8.01
N ILE A 271 16.55 10.26 -7.54
CA ILE A 271 16.50 9.47 -6.31
C ILE A 271 17.51 10.08 -5.34
N CYS A 272 17.08 10.30 -4.11
CA CYS A 272 17.94 10.78 -3.04
C CYS A 272 18.10 9.71 -1.96
N LEU A 273 19.33 9.57 -1.50
CA LEU A 273 19.73 8.67 -0.44
C LEU A 273 20.23 9.50 0.74
N ILE A 274 19.67 9.26 1.91
CA ILE A 274 20.05 9.95 3.14
C ILE A 274 20.31 8.95 4.25
N ARG A 275 21.35 9.20 5.06
CA ARG A 275 21.56 8.49 6.32
C ARG A 275 20.88 9.25 7.44
N GLU A 276 20.27 8.55 8.39
CA GLU A 276 19.51 9.20 9.49
C GLU A 276 20.35 10.16 10.35
N ASP A 277 21.66 9.94 10.48
CA ASP A 277 22.57 10.81 11.23
C ASP A 277 22.96 12.10 10.48
N ASN A 278 22.27 12.44 9.39
CA ASN A 278 22.47 13.65 8.59
C ASN A 278 23.90 13.83 8.04
N GLU A 279 24.73 12.78 8.10
CA GLU A 279 25.85 12.71 7.18
C GLU A 279 25.23 12.52 5.78
N HIS A 280 25.31 13.56 4.96
CA HIS A 280 25.09 13.40 3.54
C HIS A 280 25.85 12.15 3.09
N PHE A 281 25.28 11.38 2.18
CA PHE A 281 25.97 10.32 1.44
C PHE A 281 27.08 10.92 0.53
N SER A 282 27.82 11.92 1.03
CA SER A 282 28.92 12.64 0.41
C SER A 282 30.10 11.73 0.09
N GLY A 283 30.20 10.60 0.79
CA GLY A 283 31.26 9.60 0.63
C GLY A 283 30.97 8.45 -0.35
N ILE A 284 29.77 8.33 -0.94
CA ILE A 284 29.50 7.23 -1.88
C ILE A 284 29.53 7.74 -3.32
N SER A 285 30.69 7.53 -3.95
CA SER A 285 30.91 7.77 -5.37
C SER A 285 30.41 6.62 -6.26
N ALA A 286 30.23 5.43 -5.69
CA ALA A 286 29.88 4.21 -6.42
C ALA A 286 28.53 3.62 -5.95
N LEU A 287 27.43 4.16 -6.47
CA LEU A 287 26.11 3.53 -6.42
C LEU A 287 25.73 3.01 -7.81
N SER A 288 25.33 1.75 -7.92
CA SER A 288 24.60 1.28 -9.10
C SER A 288 23.15 1.09 -8.74
N VAL A 289 22.27 1.57 -9.61
CA VAL A 289 20.83 1.39 -9.47
C VAL A 289 20.27 0.74 -10.72
N ARG A 290 19.39 -0.24 -10.52
CA ARG A 290 18.58 -0.83 -11.57
C ARG A 290 17.12 -0.77 -11.17
N GLY A 291 16.27 -0.47 -12.14
CA GLY A 291 14.83 -0.59 -11.95
C GLY A 291 14.45 -2.05 -12.11
N LEU A 292 13.62 -2.53 -11.20
CA LEU A 292 13.08 -3.87 -11.22
C LEU A 292 11.55 -3.78 -11.33
N HIS A 293 10.98 -4.57 -12.23
CA HIS A 293 9.54 -4.72 -12.40
C HIS A 293 9.13 -6.14 -12.01
N LEU A 294 8.01 -6.31 -11.33
CA LEU A 294 7.49 -7.66 -11.08
C LEU A 294 7.01 -8.28 -12.38
N VAL A 295 7.56 -9.43 -12.74
CA VAL A 295 7.04 -10.25 -13.84
C VAL A 295 5.59 -10.61 -13.52
N ARG A 296 4.66 -10.36 -14.45
CA ARG A 296 3.23 -10.68 -14.27
C ARG A 296 3.04 -12.17 -14.00
#